data_AF-A0A8T5SCN9-F1
#
_entry.id   AF-A0A8T5SCN9-F1
#
_cell.length_a   1.000
_cell.length_b   1.000
_cell.length_c   1.000
_cell.angle_alpha   90.00
_cell.angle_beta   90.00
_cell.angle_gamma   90.00
#
_symmetry.space_group_name_H-M   'P 1'
#
loop_
_entity.id
_entity.type
_entity.pdbx_description
1 polymer ?
#
loop_
_entity_poly.entity_id
_entity_poly.type
_entity_poly.pdbx_seq_one_letter_code
_entity_poly.pdbx_strand_id
1 'polypeptide(L)'
;EYSDVKIECPVCKTSKVMKFPKSVINKARHLTTISLPKGLICDHHFQAFLDKNFAVRGYQKVDFEFEKSNDKKERADIQLFSGSENELFDHLIVEGNYIGYTPDMKKINVLKQKSNEIKKHEGKRSLKEIYDEFWEFIDDNNSEFEEFISKDKRRLKLKLRN
;
A
#
# COMPACT_ATOMS: atom_id res chain seq x y z
N GLU A 1 -34.34 2.31 2.93
CA GLU A 1 -34.87 1.80 1.64
C GLU A 1 -33.73 1.35 0.74
N TYR A 2 -33.97 0.28 -0.03
CA TYR A 2 -33.01 -0.27 -1.00
C TYR A 2 -33.64 -0.22 -2.41
N SER A 3 -32.79 -0.12 -3.42
CA SER A 3 -33.18 -0.18 -4.83
C SER A 3 -32.32 -1.20 -5.58
N ASP A 4 -32.93 -1.92 -6.51
CA ASP A 4 -32.26 -2.90 -7.37
C ASP A 4 -31.59 -2.18 -8.55
N VAL A 5 -30.31 -2.47 -8.78
CA VAL A 5 -29.52 -1.92 -9.88
C VAL A 5 -28.82 -3.04 -10.63
N LYS A 6 -28.98 -3.06 -11.95
CA LYS A 6 -28.26 -3.98 -12.83
C LYS A 6 -26.87 -3.41 -13.13
N ILE A 7 -25.84 -4.14 -12.73
CA ILE A 7 -24.44 -3.81 -12.99
C ILE A 7 -23.89 -4.79 -14.02
N GLU A 8 -23.15 -4.29 -15.01
CA GLU A 8 -22.47 -5.08 -16.04
C GLU A 8 -20.95 -4.88 -15.94
N CYS A 9 -20.18 -5.94 -16.09
CA CYS A 9 -18.72 -5.85 -16.11
C CYS A 9 -18.24 -5.27 -17.45
N PRO A 10 -17.40 -4.21 -17.45
CA PRO A 10 -16.87 -3.61 -18.68
C PRO A 10 -15.80 -4.48 -19.40
N VAL A 11 -15.38 -5.59 -18.80
CA VAL A 11 -14.36 -6.49 -19.37
C VAL A 11 -14.99 -7.73 -20.00
N CYS A 12 -15.83 -8.46 -19.24
CA CYS A 12 -16.43 -9.72 -19.70
C CYS A 12 -17.94 -9.63 -19.98
N LYS A 13 -18.58 -8.48 -19.77
CA LYS A 13 -20.02 -8.25 -19.97
C LYS A 13 -20.95 -9.12 -19.10
N THR A 14 -20.42 -9.77 -18.07
CA THR A 14 -21.23 -10.45 -17.05
C THR A 14 -22.07 -9.42 -16.31
N SER A 15 -23.38 -9.65 -16.23
CA SER A 15 -24.30 -8.75 -15.52
C SER A 15 -24.89 -9.39 -14.27
N LYS A 16 -25.10 -8.58 -13.23
CA LYS A 16 -25.68 -9.00 -11.95
C LYS A 16 -26.56 -7.88 -11.39
N VAL A 17 -27.72 -8.25 -10.85
CA VAL A 17 -28.61 -7.31 -10.15
C VAL A 17 -28.19 -7.26 -8.68
N MET A 18 -27.97 -6.06 -8.15
CA MET A 18 -27.54 -5.84 -6.77
C MET A 18 -28.40 -4.77 -6.08
N LYS A 19 -28.52 -4.89 -4.76
CA LYS A 19 -29.29 -3.97 -3.91
C LYS A 19 -28.41 -2.89 -3.34
N PHE A 20 -28.75 -1.64 -3.58
CA PHE A 20 -28.04 -0.47 -3.04
C PHE A 20 -28.91 0.33 -2.08
N PRO A 21 -28.38 0.73 -0.90
CA PRO A 21 -29.11 1.58 0.02
C PRO A 21 -29.23 3.00 -0.52
N LYS A 22 -30.46 3.54 -0.58
CA LYS A 22 -30.71 4.89 -1.09
C LYS A 22 -29.95 5.97 -0.30
N SER A 23 -29.67 5.70 0.98
CA SER A 23 -28.92 6.60 1.87
C SER A 23 -27.48 6.87 1.43
N VAL A 24 -26.84 5.92 0.73
CA VAL A 24 -25.46 6.11 0.23
C VAL A 24 -25.49 6.93 -1.06
N ILE A 25 -26.44 6.62 -1.96
CA ILE A 25 -26.52 7.29 -3.26
C ILE A 25 -26.96 8.75 -3.11
N ASN A 26 -27.95 9.02 -2.26
CA ASN A 26 -28.48 10.36 -2.07
C ASN A 26 -27.52 11.32 -1.35
N LYS A 27 -26.48 10.82 -0.67
CA LYS A 27 -25.44 11.66 -0.05
C LYS A 27 -24.51 12.31 -1.07
N ALA A 28 -24.34 11.68 -2.23
CA ALA A 28 -23.44 12.20 -3.26
C ALA A 28 -24.07 13.39 -4.00
N ARG A 29 -23.26 14.40 -4.34
CA ARG A 29 -23.75 15.60 -5.04
C ARG A 29 -24.33 15.26 -6.42
N HIS A 30 -23.66 14.40 -7.19
CA HIS A 30 -24.05 14.04 -8.55
C HIS A 30 -23.96 12.53 -8.84
N LEU A 31 -22.79 11.93 -8.66
CA LEU A 31 -22.55 10.50 -8.91
C LEU A 31 -22.00 9.81 -7.67
N THR A 32 -22.41 8.57 -7.47
CA THR A 32 -21.88 7.66 -6.45
C THR A 32 -20.93 6.67 -7.12
N THR A 33 -19.66 6.70 -6.72
CA THR A 33 -18.66 5.73 -7.16
C THR A 33 -18.71 4.49 -6.29
N ILE A 34 -18.79 3.32 -6.92
CA ILE A 34 -18.89 2.04 -6.24
C ILE A 34 -17.76 1.14 -6.72
N SER A 35 -16.93 0.68 -5.79
CA SER A 35 -15.87 -0.30 -6.06
C SER A 35 -16.43 -1.72 -6.03
N LEU A 36 -16.20 -2.49 -7.10
CA LEU A 36 -16.73 -3.84 -7.29
C LEU A 36 -15.54 -4.82 -7.36
N PRO A 37 -15.12 -5.40 -6.22
CA PRO A 37 -13.96 -6.29 -6.17
C PRO A 37 -14.22 -7.60 -6.92
N LYS A 38 -13.12 -8.31 -7.22
CA LYS A 38 -13.14 -9.63 -7.86
C LYS A 38 -14.03 -10.61 -7.07
N GLY A 39 -14.75 -11.47 -7.78
CA GLY A 39 -15.65 -12.47 -7.20
C GLY A 39 -17.05 -11.96 -6.84
N LEU A 40 -17.30 -10.65 -6.84
CA LEU A 40 -18.65 -10.14 -6.56
C LEU A 40 -19.60 -10.33 -7.76
N ILE A 41 -19.11 -10.07 -8.96
CA ILE A 41 -19.84 -10.21 -10.24
C ILE A 41 -19.11 -11.18 -11.17
N CYS A 42 -17.79 -11.05 -11.26
CA CYS A 42 -16.87 -11.86 -12.06
C CYS A 42 -15.45 -11.67 -11.49
N ASP A 43 -14.44 -12.24 -12.14
CA ASP A 43 -13.04 -12.17 -11.68
C ASP A 43 -12.34 -10.83 -11.96
N HIS A 44 -13.07 -9.83 -12.46
CA HIS A 44 -12.54 -8.49 -12.74
C HIS A 44 -12.88 -7.49 -11.62
N HIS A 45 -11.91 -6.67 -11.26
CA HIS A 45 -12.10 -5.51 -10.39
C HIS A 45 -12.40 -4.27 -11.25
N PHE A 46 -13.48 -3.57 -10.96
CA PHE A 46 -13.85 -2.34 -11.64
C PHE A 46 -14.66 -1.43 -10.71
N GLN A 47 -14.82 -0.17 -11.11
CA GLN A 47 -15.70 0.78 -10.45
C GLN A 47 -16.89 1.10 -11.35
N ALA A 48 -18.06 1.30 -10.74
CA ALA A 48 -19.27 1.75 -11.42
C ALA A 48 -19.72 3.10 -10.87
N PHE A 49 -20.22 3.97 -11.75
CA PHE A 49 -20.78 5.26 -11.40
C PHE A 49 -22.30 5.20 -11.46
N LEU A 50 -22.96 5.39 -10.32
CA LEU A 50 -24.41 5.47 -10.23
C LEU A 50 -24.88 6.92 -10.06
N ASP A 51 -25.98 7.29 -10.70
CA ASP A 51 -26.66 8.55 -10.43
C ASP A 51 -27.74 8.42 -9.35
N LYS A 52 -28.40 9.54 -9.01
CA LYS A 52 -29.51 9.58 -8.04
C LYS A 52 -30.75 8.81 -8.48
N ASN A 53 -30.87 8.49 -9.76
CA ASN A 53 -31.95 7.69 -10.32
C ASN A 53 -31.61 6.20 -10.34
N PHE A 54 -30.51 5.79 -9.68
CA PHE A 54 -30.04 4.40 -9.63
C PHE A 54 -29.66 3.86 -11.02
N ALA A 55 -29.38 4.75 -11.97
CA ALA A 55 -28.91 4.39 -13.30
C ALA A 55 -27.37 4.39 -13.34
N VAL A 56 -26.81 3.38 -14.00
CA VAL A 56 -25.36 3.32 -14.24
C VAL A 56 -24.99 4.30 -15.35
N ARG A 57 -24.05 5.19 -15.06
CA ARG A 57 -23.56 6.22 -16.00
C ARG A 57 -22.24 5.87 -16.66
N GLY A 58 -21.48 4.97 -16.05
CA GLY A 58 -20.21 4.52 -16.63
C GLY A 58 -19.49 3.54 -15.73
N TYR A 59 -18.37 3.04 -16.26
CA TYR A 59 -17.48 2.12 -15.60
C TYR A 59 -16.04 2.61 -15.71
N GLN A 60 -15.22 2.28 -14.71
CA GLN A 60 -13.78 2.50 -14.73
C GLN A 60 -13.07 1.19 -14.40
N LYS A 61 -12.12 0.78 -15.26
CA LYS A 61 -11.27 -0.39 -15.03
C LYS A 61 -10.19 -0.03 -14.01
N VAL A 62 -9.82 -0.99 -13.18
CA VAL A 62 -8.73 -0.85 -12.23
C VAL A 62 -7.53 -1.62 -12.77
N ASP A 63 -6.44 -0.91 -13.08
CA ASP A 63 -5.23 -1.50 -13.66
C ASP A 63 -4.37 -2.20 -12.59
N PHE A 64 -4.41 -1.69 -11.36
CA PHE A 64 -3.63 -2.21 -10.23
C PHE A 64 -4.46 -2.15 -8.95
N GLU A 65 -4.58 -3.29 -8.27
CA GLU A 65 -5.22 -3.42 -6.95
C GLU A 65 -4.15 -3.95 -6.00
N PHE A 66 -3.94 -3.26 -4.86
CA PHE A 66 -3.10 -3.82 -3.80
C PHE A 66 -3.77 -5.08 -3.26
N GLU A 67 -3.02 -6.17 -3.18
CA GLU A 67 -3.47 -7.33 -2.45
C GLU A 67 -3.79 -6.88 -1.02
N LYS A 68 -5.04 -7.11 -0.59
CA LYS A 68 -5.29 -7.14 0.84
C LYS A 68 -4.45 -8.29 1.34
N SER A 69 -3.30 -8.00 1.93
CA SER A 69 -2.72 -8.95 2.85
C SER A 69 -3.87 -9.27 3.79
N ASN A 70 -4.34 -10.51 3.73
CA ASN A 70 -4.99 -11.11 4.88
C ASN A 70 -3.89 -11.32 5.92
N ASP A 71 -3.19 -10.25 6.27
CA ASP A 71 -2.93 -9.95 7.64
C ASP A 71 -4.34 -9.94 8.24
N LYS A 72 -4.78 -11.15 8.63
CA LYS A 72 -5.27 -11.28 9.98
C LYS A 72 -4.40 -10.29 10.72
N LYS A 73 -5.01 -9.24 11.25
CA LYS A 73 -4.47 -8.74 12.49
C LYS A 73 -4.55 -9.99 13.41
N GLU A 74 -3.57 -10.91 13.33
CA GLU A 74 -2.60 -10.98 14.40
C GLU A 74 -2.45 -9.52 14.76
N ARG A 75 -3.24 -9.12 15.78
CA ARG A 75 -2.83 -8.04 16.64
C ARG A 75 -1.34 -8.29 16.69
N ALA A 76 -0.53 -7.41 16.11
CA ALA A 76 0.88 -7.47 16.38
C ALA A 76 0.83 -7.48 17.89
N ASP A 77 0.99 -8.67 18.48
CA ASP A 77 0.86 -8.81 19.90
C ASP A 77 1.91 -7.80 20.29
N ILE A 78 1.46 -6.74 20.94
CA ILE A 78 2.37 -5.83 21.57
C ILE A 78 2.90 -6.70 22.73
N GLN A 79 3.72 -7.71 22.40
CA GLN A 79 4.66 -8.38 23.27
C GLN A 79 5.77 -7.38 23.63
N LEU A 80 5.50 -6.07 23.58
CA LEU A 80 6.25 -5.10 24.37
C LEU A 80 5.89 -5.20 25.86
N PHE A 81 4.82 -5.92 26.24
CA PHE A 81 4.52 -6.19 27.64
C PHE A 81 4.37 -7.70 27.87
N SER A 82 5.50 -8.40 27.85
CA SER A 82 5.61 -9.73 28.49
C SER A 82 5.75 -9.62 30.02
N GLY A 83 5.66 -8.41 30.57
CA GLY A 83 5.53 -8.17 32.01
C GLY A 83 4.07 -8.31 32.44
N SER A 84 3.85 -8.64 33.71
CA SER A 84 2.50 -8.63 34.27
C SER A 84 1.83 -7.27 34.02
N GLU A 85 0.51 -7.23 33.79
CA GLU A 85 -0.25 -5.99 33.54
C GLU A 85 0.05 -4.89 34.57
N ASN A 86 0.44 -5.29 35.79
CA ASN A 86 0.87 -4.42 36.87
C ASN A 86 2.06 -3.50 36.50
N GLU A 87 3.05 -4.00 35.75
CA GLU A 87 4.21 -3.18 35.33
C GLU A 87 3.81 -2.03 34.38
N LEU A 88 2.69 -2.17 33.67
CA LEU A 88 2.18 -1.12 32.78
C LEU A 88 1.54 0.00 33.59
N PHE A 89 0.79 -0.34 34.64
CA PHE A 89 0.09 0.63 35.49
C PHE A 89 1.04 1.42 36.39
N ASP A 90 2.17 0.84 36.78
CA ASP A 90 3.17 1.52 37.62
C ASP A 90 3.79 2.76 36.95
N HIS A 91 3.74 2.85 35.63
CA HIS A 91 4.31 3.94 34.84
C HIS A 91 3.28 4.87 34.20
N LEU A 92 1.99 4.65 34.50
CA LEU A 92 0.91 5.54 34.07
C LEU A 92 0.71 6.65 35.11
N ILE A 93 0.79 7.88 34.64
CA ILE A 93 0.49 9.08 35.43
C ILE A 93 -0.95 9.45 35.12
N VAL A 94 -1.84 9.39 36.11
CA VAL A 94 -3.25 9.76 35.95
C VAL A 94 -3.54 10.98 36.82
N GLU A 95 -3.76 12.13 36.18
CA GLU A 95 -4.10 13.39 36.84
C GLU A 95 -5.40 13.97 36.25
N GLY A 96 -6.52 13.73 36.93
CA GLY A 96 -7.84 14.16 36.45
C GLY A 96 -8.20 13.53 35.10
N ASN A 97 -8.33 14.36 34.06
CA ASN A 97 -8.61 13.92 32.69
C ASN A 97 -7.33 13.66 31.87
N TYR A 98 -6.15 13.77 32.48
CA TYR A 98 -4.87 13.56 31.82
C TYR A 98 -4.33 12.16 32.12
N ILE A 99 -3.93 11.46 31.06
CA ILE A 99 -3.22 10.18 31.15
C ILE A 99 -1.86 10.36 30.45
N GLY A 100 -0.79 10.27 31.23
CA GLY A 100 0.60 10.27 30.75
C GLY A 100 1.26 8.91 30.98
N TYR A 101 2.29 8.59 30.20
CA TYR A 101 3.08 7.37 30.35
C TYR A 101 4.57 7.71 30.33
N THR A 102 5.31 7.25 31.32
CA THR A 102 6.77 7.42 31.41
C THR A 102 7.46 6.06 31.40
N PRO A 103 7.91 5.55 30.23
CA PRO A 103 8.58 4.26 30.16
C PRO A 103 9.94 4.28 30.85
N ASP A 104 10.31 3.17 31.49
CA ASP A 104 11.67 2.98 32.01
C ASP A 104 12.65 2.81 30.84
N MET A 105 13.51 3.82 30.66
CA MET A 105 14.46 3.95 29.54
C MET A 105 15.43 2.77 29.40
N LYS A 106 15.61 1.96 30.44
CA LYS A 106 16.47 0.76 30.41
C LYS A 106 15.96 -0.33 29.45
N LYS A 107 14.64 -0.46 29.27
CA LYS A 107 14.03 -1.47 28.37
C LYS A 107 14.05 -1.07 26.88
N ILE A 108 14.26 0.22 26.57
CA ILE A 108 14.24 0.74 25.18
C ILE A 108 15.46 0.28 24.38
N ASN A 109 16.61 0.07 25.03
CA ASN A 109 17.83 -0.40 24.35
C ASN A 109 17.74 -1.84 23.83
N VAL A 110 16.86 -2.68 24.41
CA VAL A 110 16.63 -4.05 23.96
C VAL A 110 15.77 -4.08 22.67
N LEU A 111 14.85 -3.12 22.51
CA LEU A 111 14.01 -3.00 21.31
C LEU A 111 14.78 -2.52 20.07
N LYS A 112 15.84 -1.72 20.25
CA LYS A 112 16.75 -1.34 19.15
C LYS A 112 17.57 -2.52 18.60
N GLN A 113 17.72 -3.60 19.36
CA GLN A 113 18.47 -4.78 18.91
C GLN A 113 17.61 -5.73 18.06
N LYS A 114 16.28 -5.81 18.28
CA LYS A 114 15.37 -6.65 17.49
C LYS A 114 15.03 -6.11 16.10
N SER A 115 15.08 -4.80 15.88
CA SER A 115 14.90 -4.23 14.52
C SER A 115 16.11 -4.44 13.60
N ASN A 116 17.24 -4.94 14.12
CA ASN A 116 18.40 -5.29 13.30
C ASN A 116 18.31 -6.68 12.65
N GLU A 117 17.40 -7.56 13.06
CA GLU A 117 17.33 -8.92 12.51
C GLU A 117 16.58 -9.01 11.16
N ILE A 118 15.83 -7.97 10.75
CA ILE A 118 15.14 -7.91 9.44
C ILE A 118 16.00 -7.22 8.36
N LYS A 119 17.17 -6.66 8.70
CA LYS A 119 18.16 -6.21 7.70
C LYS A 119 19.24 -7.26 7.47
N LYS A 120 18.88 -8.40 6.86
CA LYS A 120 19.86 -9.39 6.39
C LYS A 120 19.78 -9.56 4.88
N HIS A 121 19.98 -8.45 4.17
CA HIS A 121 20.52 -8.42 2.81
C HIS A 121 21.51 -7.25 2.70
N GLU A 122 22.47 -7.16 3.63
CA GLU A 122 23.68 -6.36 3.43
C GLU A 122 24.82 -7.26 2.96
N GLY A 123 24.62 -7.89 1.80
CA GLY A 123 25.77 -8.04 0.91
C GLY A 123 26.04 -6.63 0.39
N LYS A 124 27.20 -6.05 0.70
CA LYS A 124 27.64 -4.80 0.04
C LYS A 124 27.67 -5.08 -1.46
N ARG A 125 26.61 -4.69 -2.18
CA ARG A 125 26.61 -4.79 -3.64
C ARG A 125 27.82 -4.02 -4.14
N SER A 126 28.59 -4.62 -5.03
CA SER A 126 29.72 -3.92 -5.62
C SER A 126 29.22 -2.74 -6.46
N LEU A 127 30.02 -1.68 -6.58
CA LEU A 127 29.69 -0.56 -7.46
C LEU A 127 29.39 -1.03 -8.88
N LYS A 128 30.06 -2.09 -9.34
CA LYS A 128 29.81 -2.70 -10.65
C LYS A 128 28.41 -3.30 -10.75
N GLU A 129 27.95 -4.03 -9.74
CA GLU A 129 26.60 -4.63 -9.72
C GLU A 129 25.51 -3.56 -9.73
N ILE A 130 25.71 -2.49 -8.94
CA ILE A 130 24.81 -1.34 -8.92
C ILE A 130 24.78 -0.68 -10.30
N TYR A 131 25.94 -0.50 -10.93
CA TYR A 131 26.03 0.09 -12.26
C TYR A 131 25.34 -0.79 -13.31
N ASP A 132 25.58 -2.10 -13.33
CA ASP A 132 25.02 -2.99 -14.34
C ASP A 132 23.49 -3.07 -14.28
N GLU A 133 22.89 -2.96 -13.09
CA GLU A 133 21.44 -2.96 -12.87
C GLU A 133 20.78 -1.62 -13.21
N PHE A 134 21.46 -0.50 -12.95
CA PHE A 134 20.86 0.84 -13.02
C PHE A 134 21.51 1.79 -14.04
N TRP A 135 22.37 1.30 -14.94
CA TRP A 135 23.12 2.15 -15.88
C TRP A 135 22.23 3.09 -16.71
N GLU A 136 20.98 2.76 -16.99
CA GLU A 136 20.06 3.64 -17.76
C GLU A 136 19.68 4.92 -17.00
N PHE A 137 19.77 4.91 -15.68
CA PHE A 137 19.36 6.00 -14.78
C PHE A 137 20.53 6.80 -14.21
N ILE A 138 21.78 6.36 -14.47
CA ILE A 138 22.98 7.02 -13.97
C ILE A 138 23.42 8.08 -14.99
N ASP A 139 23.54 9.33 -14.56
CA ASP A 139 24.00 10.42 -15.41
C ASP A 139 25.43 10.20 -15.92
N ASP A 140 25.71 10.66 -17.14
CA ASP A 140 27.04 10.58 -17.76
C ASP A 140 28.13 11.33 -16.98
N ASN A 141 27.75 12.33 -16.18
CA ASN A 141 28.67 13.16 -15.39
C ASN A 141 28.84 12.66 -13.94
N ASN A 142 28.40 11.43 -13.64
CA ASN A 142 28.51 10.88 -12.29
C ASN A 142 29.96 10.43 -11.99
N SER A 143 30.60 11.10 -11.03
CA SER A 143 31.98 10.83 -10.62
C SER A 143 32.19 9.47 -9.96
N GLU A 144 31.16 8.88 -9.34
CA GLU A 144 31.27 7.58 -8.67
C GLU A 144 31.28 6.42 -9.68
N PHE A 145 30.69 6.63 -10.87
CA PHE A 145 30.57 5.62 -11.91
C PHE A 145 31.40 5.92 -13.17
N GLU A 146 32.26 6.93 -13.14
CA GLU A 146 33.03 7.41 -14.29
C GLU A 146 33.80 6.29 -15.01
N GLU A 147 34.41 5.39 -14.25
CA GLU A 147 35.16 4.25 -14.79
C GLU A 147 34.25 3.26 -15.55
N PHE A 148 33.02 3.10 -15.11
CA PHE A 148 32.04 2.21 -15.75
C PHE A 148 31.39 2.88 -16.95
N ILE A 149 31.04 4.17 -16.83
CA ILE A 149 30.44 4.99 -17.89
C ILE A 149 31.35 5.06 -19.11
N SER A 150 32.65 5.34 -18.91
CA SER A 150 33.64 5.46 -19.99
C SER A 150 33.89 4.15 -20.75
N LYS A 151 33.74 3.00 -20.08
CA LYS A 151 33.96 1.66 -20.65
C LYS A 151 32.68 1.03 -21.24
N ASP A 152 31.52 1.66 -21.04
CA ASP A 152 30.24 1.08 -21.44
C ASP A 152 29.92 1.27 -22.92
N LYS A 153 30.03 0.18 -23.68
CA LYS A 153 29.69 0.13 -25.11
C LYS A 153 28.20 0.41 -25.38
N ARG A 154 27.30 0.16 -24.42
CA ARG A 154 25.85 0.42 -24.56
C ARG A 154 25.60 1.92 -24.72
N ARG A 155 26.26 2.74 -23.88
CA ARG A 155 26.18 4.20 -23.92
C ARG A 155 26.80 4.78 -25.19
N LEU A 156 27.94 4.24 -25.63
CA LEU A 156 28.58 4.67 -26.89
C LEU A 156 27.68 4.42 -28.11
N LYS A 157 26.95 3.30 -28.15
CA LYS A 157 26.00 3.01 -29.23
C LYS A 157 24.77 3.93 -29.21
N LEU A 158 24.31 4.36 -28.04
CA LEU A 158 23.22 5.31 -27.91
C LEU A 158 23.62 6.72 -28.40
N LYS A 159 24.85 7.15 -28.09
CA LYS A 159 25.39 8.43 -28.56
C LYS A 159 25.63 8.50 -30.07
N LEU A 160 25.80 7.35 -30.74
CA LEU A 160 25.94 7.26 -32.19
C LEU A 160 24.58 7.21 -32.94
N ARG A 161 23.47 7.05 -32.21
CA ARG A 161 22.11 6.98 -32.77
C ARG A 161 21.32 8.28 -32.66
N ASN A 162 21.86 9.27 -31.95
CA ASN A 162 21.35 10.64 -31.85
C ASN A 162 22.30 11.58 -32.60
#